data_AF-A0AAE9WPN5-F1
#
_entry.id   AF-A0AAE9WPN5-F1
#
_cell.length_a   1.000
_cell.length_b   1.000
_cell.length_c   1.000
_cell.angle_alpha   90.00
_cell.angle_beta   90.00
_cell.angle_gamma   90.00
#
_symmetry.space_group_name_H-M   'P 1'
#
loop_
_entity.id
_entity.type
_entity.pdbx_description
1 polymer ?
#
loop_
_entity_poly.entity_id
_entity_poly.type
_entity_poly.pdbx_seq_one_letter_code
_entity_poly.pdbx_strand_id
1 'polypeptide(L)'
;MGTTFLTIKNVLFIIMIALFIIVVYKYVKYKSKISEAKRNNEIYEKMKISREKQLQKLEEEMIINKKKMNENLKNTDKENNNKTLDSSTPKSNSKDKSTFSHFKDYSNYYKPSIRDRYKGRAS
;
A
#
# COMPACT_ATOMS: atom_id res chain seq x y z
N MET A 1 -38.99 38.02 -50.36
CA MET A 1 -39.29 37.60 -48.96
C MET A 1 -38.94 36.15 -48.64
N GLY A 2 -38.76 35.23 -49.61
CA GLY A 2 -38.46 33.81 -49.31
C GLY A 2 -37.00 33.50 -48.92
N THR A 3 -36.03 34.29 -49.40
CA THR A 3 -34.60 34.04 -49.16
C THR A 3 -34.18 34.27 -47.71
N THR A 4 -34.70 35.33 -47.07
CA THR A 4 -34.43 35.66 -45.66
C THR A 4 -34.94 34.58 -44.70
N PHE A 5 -36.11 34.00 -44.98
CA PHE A 5 -36.67 32.89 -44.19
C PHE A 5 -35.79 31.63 -44.25
N LEU A 6 -35.21 31.34 -45.41
CA LEU A 6 -34.32 30.19 -45.61
C LEU A 6 -33.00 30.38 -44.84
N THR A 7 -32.45 31.59 -44.86
CA THR A 7 -31.22 31.92 -44.11
C THR A 7 -31.44 31.81 -42.60
N ILE A 8 -32.57 32.34 -42.10
CA ILE A 8 -32.93 32.28 -40.67
C ILE A 8 -33.09 30.82 -40.21
N LYS A 9 -33.77 29.97 -41.00
CA LYS A 9 -33.89 28.54 -40.70
C LYS A 9 -32.53 27.84 -40.62
N ASN A 10 -31.63 28.12 -41.55
CA ASN A 10 -30.30 27.51 -41.55
C ASN A 10 -29.46 27.94 -40.35
N VAL A 11 -29.51 29.22 -39.95
CA VAL A 11 -28.81 29.71 -38.75
C VAL A 11 -29.35 29.03 -37.48
N LEU A 12 -30.67 28.91 -37.35
CA LEU A 12 -31.30 28.18 -36.25
C LEU A 12 -30.87 26.70 -36.21
N PHE A 13 -30.75 26.06 -37.37
CA PHE A 13 -30.33 24.67 -37.46
C PHE A 13 -28.87 24.49 -37.00
N ILE A 14 -27.98 25.41 -37.38
CA ILE A 14 -26.57 25.41 -36.93
C ILE A 14 -26.48 25.56 -35.41
N ILE A 15 -27.29 26.45 -34.82
CA ILE A 15 -27.34 26.64 -33.35
C ILE A 15 -27.80 25.36 -32.66
N MET A 16 -28.83 24.69 -33.18
CA MET A 16 -29.34 23.44 -32.62
C MET A 16 -28.30 22.31 -32.71
N ILE A 17 -27.57 22.20 -33.82
CA ILE A 17 -26.47 21.24 -33.98
C ILE A 17 -25.35 21.53 -32.97
N ALA A 18 -24.95 22.79 -32.82
CA ALA A 18 -23.90 23.18 -31.87
C ALA A 18 -24.28 22.83 -30.43
N LEU A 19 -25.52 23.12 -30.02
CA LEU A 19 -26.04 22.74 -28.71
C LEU A 19 -26.08 21.22 -28.52
N PHE A 20 -26.49 20.48 -29.55
CA PHE A 20 -26.51 19.02 -29.52
C PHE A 20 -25.11 18.43 -29.31
N ILE A 21 -24.11 18.93 -30.04
CA ILE A 21 -22.71 18.49 -29.88
C ILE A 21 -22.20 18.73 -28.46
N ILE A 22 -22.51 19.89 -27.87
CA ILE A 22 -22.12 20.23 -26.48
C ILE A 22 -22.73 19.23 -25.49
N VAL A 23 -24.01 18.90 -25.65
CA VAL A 23 -24.71 17.95 -24.77
C VAL A 23 -24.12 16.56 -24.91
N VAL A 24 -23.89 16.08 -26.13
CA VAL A 24 -23.28 14.76 -26.39
C VAL A 24 -21.88 14.70 -25.79
N TYR A 25 -21.05 15.72 -25.98
CA TYR A 25 -19.71 15.79 -25.40
C TYR A 25 -19.75 15.70 -23.87
N LYS A 26 -20.65 16.47 -23.23
CA LYS A 26 -20.82 16.45 -21.78
C LYS A 26 -21.30 15.09 -21.28
N TYR A 27 -22.22 14.43 -22.00
CA TYR A 27 -22.73 13.11 -21.67
C TYR A 27 -21.65 12.03 -21.73
N VAL A 28 -20.86 12.00 -22.80
CA VAL A 28 -19.74 11.05 -22.96
C VAL A 28 -18.71 11.25 -21.85
N LYS A 29 -18.32 12.50 -21.58
CA LYS A 29 -17.36 12.84 -20.52
C LYS A 29 -17.87 12.51 -19.12
N TYR A 30 -19.18 12.57 -18.89
CA TYR A 30 -19.78 12.18 -17.62
C TYR A 30 -19.76 10.66 -17.44
N LYS A 31 -20.09 9.89 -18.49
CA LYS A 31 -20.00 8.43 -18.46
C LYS A 31 -18.59 7.92 -18.23
N SER A 32 -17.58 8.55 -18.84
CA SER A 32 -16.18 8.13 -18.63
C SER A 32 -15.77 8.28 -17.17
N LYS A 33 -16.12 9.39 -16.52
CA LYS A 33 -15.85 9.61 -15.08
C LYS A 33 -16.54 8.59 -14.19
N ILE A 34 -17.79 8.25 -14.48
CA ILE A 34 -18.52 7.22 -13.70
C ILE A 34 -17.88 5.85 -13.89
N SER A 35 -17.49 5.51 -15.13
CA SER A 35 -16.81 4.26 -15.44
C SER A 35 -15.46 4.14 -14.71
N GLU A 36 -14.66 5.21 -14.73
CA GLU A 36 -13.40 5.27 -14.01
C GLU A 36 -13.59 5.14 -12.49
N ALA A 37 -14.58 5.85 -11.92
CA ALA A 37 -14.89 5.76 -10.51
C ALA A 37 -15.31 4.33 -10.10
N LYS A 38 -16.16 3.68 -10.92
CA LYS A 38 -16.59 2.29 -10.68
C LYS A 38 -15.42 1.32 -10.74
N ARG A 39 -14.54 1.45 -11.74
CA ARG A 39 -13.33 0.62 -11.88
C ARG A 39 -12.38 0.80 -10.69
N ASN A 40 -12.15 2.04 -10.27
CA ASN A 40 -11.26 2.34 -9.15
C ASN A 40 -11.81 1.77 -7.84
N ASN A 41 -13.13 1.83 -7.63
CA ASN A 41 -13.77 1.25 -6.46
C ASN A 41 -13.64 -0.29 -6.44
N GLU A 42 -13.83 -0.94 -7.59
CA GLU A 42 -13.67 -2.39 -7.70
C GLU A 42 -12.22 -2.82 -7.41
N ILE A 43 -11.23 -2.07 -7.91
CA ILE A 43 -9.82 -2.30 -7.61
C ILE A 43 -9.53 -2.10 -6.12
N TYR A 44 -10.11 -1.07 -5.51
CA TYR A 44 -9.96 -0.79 -4.08
C TYR A 44 -10.49 -1.95 -3.22
N GLU A 45 -11.69 -2.44 -3.50
CA GLU A 45 -12.28 -3.58 -2.79
C GLU A 45 -11.44 -4.86 -2.96
N LYS A 46 -10.98 -5.16 -4.18
CA LYS A 46 -10.07 -6.29 -4.43
C LYS A 46 -8.76 -6.18 -3.64
N MET A 47 -8.18 -4.98 -3.57
CA MET A 47 -6.97 -4.74 -2.77
C MET A 47 -7.23 -4.91 -1.27
N LYS A 48 -8.37 -4.42 -0.76
CA LYS A 48 -8.74 -4.56 0.64
C LYS A 48 -8.85 -6.04 1.03
N ILE A 49 -9.58 -6.83 0.25
CA ILE A 49 -9.71 -8.28 0.46
C ILE A 49 -8.35 -8.98 0.40
N SER A 50 -7.49 -8.61 -0.56
CA SER A 50 -6.14 -9.17 -0.67
C SER A 50 -5.30 -8.89 0.57
N ARG A 51 -5.39 -7.68 1.13
CA ARG A 51 -4.66 -7.30 2.35
C ARG A 51 -5.18 -8.08 3.56
N GLU A 52 -6.49 -8.21 3.71
CA GLU A 52 -7.09 -9.00 4.79
C GLU A 52 -6.65 -10.47 4.73
N LYS A 53 -6.63 -11.08 3.54
CA LYS A 53 -6.12 -12.45 3.35
C LYS A 53 -4.64 -12.59 3.68
N GLN A 54 -3.82 -11.60 3.32
CA GLN A 54 -2.39 -11.61 3.67
C GLN A 54 -2.18 -11.48 5.18
N LEU A 55 -2.98 -10.66 5.86
CA LEU A 55 -2.94 -10.52 7.32
C LEU A 55 -3.33 -11.83 8.02
N GLN A 56 -4.38 -12.51 7.55
CA GLN A 56 -4.77 -13.82 8.10
C GLN A 56 -3.67 -14.87 7.94
N LYS A 57 -3.05 -14.95 6.76
CA LYS A 57 -1.92 -15.87 6.53
C LYS A 57 -0.73 -15.55 7.44
N LEU A 58 -0.41 -14.27 7.62
CA LEU A 58 0.66 -13.84 8.50
C LEU A 58 0.36 -14.22 9.96
N GLU A 59 -0.89 -14.10 10.40
CA GLU A 59 -1.30 -14.49 11.75
C GLU A 59 -1.16 -16.00 11.98
N GLU A 60 -1.58 -16.82 11.01
CA GLU A 60 -1.36 -18.27 11.05
C GLU A 60 0.13 -18.63 11.13
N GLU A 61 0.97 -17.99 10.30
CA GLU A 61 2.42 -18.18 10.32
C GLU A 61 3.03 -17.75 11.66
N MET A 62 2.60 -16.63 12.24
CA MET A 62 3.08 -16.20 13.56
C MET A 62 2.71 -17.20 14.66
N ILE A 63 1.51 -17.77 14.63
CA ILE A 63 1.09 -18.77 15.62
C ILE A 63 1.97 -20.02 15.49
N ILE A 64 2.20 -20.50 14.27
CA ILE A 64 3.08 -21.66 14.02
C ILE A 64 4.50 -21.35 14.48
N ASN A 65 5.03 -20.18 14.14
CA ASN A 65 6.39 -19.79 14.50
C ASN A 65 6.54 -19.65 16.03
N LYS A 66 5.55 -19.08 16.71
CA LYS A 66 5.52 -18.98 18.18
C LYS A 66 5.49 -20.36 18.85
N LYS A 67 4.72 -21.32 18.31
CA LYS A 67 4.72 -22.71 18.79
C LYS A 67 6.09 -23.36 18.61
N LYS A 68 6.71 -23.22 17.43
CA LYS A 68 8.07 -23.72 17.16
C LYS A 68 9.11 -23.10 18.09
N MET A 69 9.01 -21.79 18.36
CA MET A 69 9.91 -21.10 19.29
C MET A 69 9.77 -21.62 20.72
N ASN A 70 8.54 -21.85 21.18
CA ASN A 70 8.26 -22.45 22.50
C ASN A 70 8.76 -23.90 22.60
N GLU A 71 8.66 -24.70 21.53
CA GLU A 71 9.22 -26.06 21.50
C GLU A 71 10.75 -26.04 21.51
N ASN A 72 11.38 -25.14 20.77
CA ASN A 72 12.83 -24.96 20.80
C ASN A 72 13.33 -24.52 22.18
N LEU A 73 12.61 -23.63 22.87
CA LEU A 73 12.92 -23.21 24.25
C LEU A 73 12.84 -24.40 25.22
N LYS A 74 11.80 -25.23 25.14
CA LYS A 74 11.70 -26.45 25.97
C LYS A 74 12.81 -27.46 25.72
N ASN A 75 13.35 -27.52 24.49
CA ASN A 75 14.46 -28.41 24.14
C ASN A 75 15.82 -27.86 24.58
N THR A 76 16.01 -26.54 24.55
CA THR A 76 17.23 -25.88 25.06
C THR A 76 17.31 -25.89 26.59
N ASP A 77 16.17 -25.76 27.29
CA ASP A 77 16.12 -25.89 28.75
C ASP A 77 16.49 -27.32 29.23
N LYS A 78 16.18 -28.35 28.45
CA LYS A 78 16.59 -29.74 28.74
C LYS A 78 18.08 -29.99 28.46
N GLU A 79 18.66 -29.30 27.50
CA GLU A 79 20.09 -29.42 27.19
C GLU A 79 20.98 -28.68 28.22
N ASN A 80 20.49 -27.57 28.77
CA ASN A 80 21.19 -26.80 29.81
C ASN A 80 21.20 -27.47 31.19
N ASN A 81 20.25 -28.37 31.48
CA ASN A 81 20.24 -29.13 32.74
C ASN A 81 21.23 -30.32 32.77
N ASN A 82 21.86 -30.66 31.63
CA ASN A 82 22.88 -31.71 31.53
C ASN A 82 24.32 -31.17 31.46
N LYS A 83 24.53 -29.85 31.60
CA LYS A 83 25.86 -29.21 31.62
C LYS A 83 26.11 -28.44 32.91
N THR A 84 25.76 -29.01 34.05
CA THR A 84 26.39 -28.63 35.32
C THR A 84 27.65 -29.47 35.49
N LEU A 85 28.79 -29.00 34.98
CA LEU A 85 30.10 -29.23 35.60
C LEU A 85 31.18 -28.38 34.91
N ASP A 86 31.88 -27.62 35.74
CA ASP A 86 33.13 -26.89 35.49
C ASP A 86 33.12 -25.70 34.52
N SER A 87 33.01 -24.49 35.07
CA SER A 87 34.21 -23.65 35.12
C SER A 87 34.08 -22.56 36.18
N SER A 88 35.08 -22.54 37.03
CA SER A 88 35.31 -21.62 38.13
C SER A 88 35.61 -20.20 37.64
N THR A 89 34.95 -19.21 38.25
CA THR A 89 35.32 -17.78 38.34
C THR A 89 35.57 -17.01 37.02
N PRO A 90 34.83 -15.93 36.72
CA PRO A 90 35.23 -15.04 35.64
C PRO A 90 36.45 -14.20 36.06
N LYS A 91 37.56 -14.31 35.31
CA LYS A 91 38.69 -13.38 35.40
C LYS A 91 38.25 -11.99 34.96
N SER A 92 38.48 -10.98 35.79
CA SER A 92 37.96 -9.61 35.67
C SER A 92 38.56 -8.74 34.55
N ASN A 93 39.06 -9.29 33.44
CA ASN A 93 39.75 -8.49 32.42
C ASN A 93 39.57 -9.02 30.97
N SER A 94 38.39 -9.49 30.59
CA SER A 94 38.09 -9.68 29.16
C SER A 94 37.61 -8.37 28.56
N LYS A 95 38.44 -7.72 27.73
CA LYS A 95 37.99 -6.65 26.83
C LYS A 95 36.83 -7.16 25.99
N ASP A 96 35.64 -6.62 26.20
CA ASP A 96 34.46 -6.86 25.37
C ASP A 96 34.74 -6.40 23.93
N LYS A 97 35.19 -7.33 23.08
CA LYS A 97 35.05 -7.21 21.63
C LYS A 97 33.73 -7.86 21.23
N SER A 98 32.64 -7.22 21.65
CA SER A 98 31.29 -7.52 21.15
C SER A 98 31.19 -7.00 19.71
N THR A 99 31.62 -7.82 18.75
CA THR A 99 31.27 -7.67 17.34
C THR A 99 29.93 -8.35 17.08
N PHE A 100 28.83 -7.68 17.42
CA PHE A 100 27.50 -8.09 16.95
C PHE A 100 26.57 -6.88 16.79
N SER A 101 26.87 -6.00 15.83
CA SER A 101 25.86 -5.07 15.31
C SER A 101 25.06 -5.77 14.20
N HIS A 102 24.03 -6.53 14.55
CA HIS A 102 23.09 -7.09 13.58
C HIS A 102 21.93 -6.16 13.21
N PHE A 103 21.95 -4.91 13.69
CA PHE A 103 21.06 -3.89 13.16
C PHE A 103 21.64 -3.36 11.85
N LYS A 104 21.22 -3.97 10.73
CA LYS A 104 21.24 -3.26 9.44
C LYS A 104 20.38 -2.02 9.63
N ASP A 105 21.00 -0.86 9.54
CA ASP A 105 20.33 0.42 9.69
C ASP A 105 19.41 0.64 8.48
N TYR A 106 18.16 0.18 8.60
CA TYR A 106 17.13 0.31 7.56
C TYR A 106 16.46 1.69 7.58
N SER A 107 17.00 2.66 8.33
CA SER A 107 16.53 4.05 8.32
C SER A 107 16.46 4.64 6.90
N ASN A 108 17.38 4.23 6.01
CA ASN A 108 17.39 4.63 4.59
C ASN A 108 16.42 3.85 3.69
N TYR A 109 15.81 2.76 4.15
CA TYR A 109 14.84 1.99 3.37
C TYR A 109 13.41 2.52 3.50
N TYR A 110 13.15 3.41 4.47
CA TYR A 110 11.85 4.06 4.58
C TYR A 110 11.68 5.11 3.49
N LYS A 111 11.03 4.71 2.38
CA LYS A 111 10.66 5.65 1.31
C LYS A 111 9.47 6.49 1.77
N PRO A 112 9.59 7.83 1.87
CA PRO A 112 8.49 8.67 2.34
C PRO A 112 7.24 8.51 1.49
N SER A 113 6.08 8.56 2.14
CA SER A 113 4.81 8.49 1.43
C SER A 113 4.69 9.63 0.42
N ILE A 114 3.87 9.46 -0.62
CA ILE A 114 3.64 10.51 -1.63
C ILE A 114 3.13 11.80 -0.94
N ARG A 115 2.36 11.67 0.14
CA ARG A 115 1.82 12.79 0.92
C ARG A 115 2.92 13.60 1.60
N ASP A 116 3.94 12.94 2.13
CA ASP A 116 5.04 13.60 2.85
C ASP A 116 5.99 14.33 1.89
N ARG A 117 6.14 13.81 0.66
CA ARG A 117 6.95 14.47 -0.39
C ARG A 117 6.43 15.84 -0.82
N TYR A 118 5.14 16.11 -0.67
CA TYR A 118 4.55 17.41 -1.06
C TYR A 118 4.53 18.44 0.09
N LYS A 119 4.75 18.02 1.35
CA LYS A 119 4.77 18.94 2.49
C LYS A 119 6.00 19.86 2.53
N GLY A 120 7.13 19.43 1.96
CA GLY A 120 8.38 20.20 1.97
C GLY A 120 8.58 21.18 0.81
N ARG A 121 7.61 21.31 -0.11
CA ARG A 121 7.69 22.22 -1.27
C ARG A 121 6.87 23.50 -1.10
N ALA A 122 6.29 23.71 0.07
CA ALA A 122 5.46 24.87 0.39
C ALA A 122 6.18 25.94 1.24
N SER A 123 7.53 25.95 1.24
CA SER A 123 8.35 27.02 1.84
C SER A 123 8.97 27.88 0.75
#